data_AF-S7MQQ0-F1
#
_entry.id   AF-S7MQQ0-F1
#
_cell.length_a   1.000
_cell.length_b   1.000
_cell.length_c   1.000
_cell.angle_alpha   90.00
_cell.angle_beta   90.00
_cell.angle_gamma   90.00
#
_symmetry.space_group_name_H-M   'P 1'
#
loop_
_entity.id
_entity.type
_entity.pdbx_description
1 polymer ?
#
loop_
_entity_poly.entity_id
_entity_poly.type
_entity_poly.pdbx_seq_one_letter_code
_entity_poly.pdbx_strand_id
1 'polypeptide(L)'
;MAPRAAAAPELGHGWGGQRAVPDQVACLAFARRPSWPRLCLQNYYPMVQSAYIEDSRTRLVLLSEQAHGVSSQGDGEVEVLLHRRLWNNLDLSQIFNVTLKDSSIVRPVFWLLLGPLSLTTRLRPQSGLALQHRPVVVLGRLTEADSERPAARQPEAVTLPPSLHLQTLSIPGWTYSSNHTQHLQKLQKGFPRKAKPDLHRVLLRLHHLYEVREHQVLSQPVTVDLKAVLRGLGTLVAVEERSLTGTWSVNSLRRWRWRTRNKGLGAPGLGAARLPRTAPSGCVTLSRRLALSDSAAALSLP
;
A
#
# COMPACT_ATOMS: atom_id res chain seq x y z
N MET A 1 13.76 43.25 -50.53
CA MET A 1 13.35 44.17 -49.45
C MET A 1 11.94 43.74 -49.04
N ALA A 2 11.83 42.98 -47.95
CA ALA A 2 10.58 42.55 -47.32
C ALA A 2 10.82 42.55 -45.81
N PRO A 3 9.94 43.13 -44.98
CA PRO A 3 10.28 43.52 -43.62
C PRO A 3 10.23 42.33 -42.65
N ARG A 4 11.17 42.36 -41.71
CA ARG A 4 11.32 41.46 -40.58
C ARG A 4 10.31 41.87 -39.50
N ALA A 5 9.33 41.03 -39.20
CA ALA A 5 8.38 41.29 -38.11
C ALA A 5 9.08 41.11 -36.75
N ALA A 6 8.93 42.11 -35.89
CA ALA A 6 9.51 42.17 -34.55
C ALA A 6 8.76 41.24 -33.58
N ALA A 7 9.51 40.50 -32.76
CA ALA A 7 8.97 39.72 -31.65
C ALA A 7 8.64 40.65 -30.46
N ALA A 8 7.43 40.51 -29.92
CA ALA A 8 7.03 41.13 -28.65
C ALA A 8 7.65 40.36 -27.46
N PRO A 9 7.94 41.01 -26.32
CA PRO A 9 8.59 40.37 -25.19
C PRO A 9 7.58 39.57 -24.37
N GLU A 10 7.77 38.25 -24.27
CA GLU A 10 7.06 37.42 -23.30
C GLU A 10 7.63 37.65 -21.90
N LEU A 11 6.77 38.09 -20.98
CA LEU A 11 7.04 38.19 -19.56
C LEU A 11 7.15 36.77 -18.96
N GLY A 12 8.38 36.29 -18.81
CA GLY A 12 8.67 34.97 -18.27
C GLY A 12 8.40 34.87 -16.77
N HIS A 13 7.26 34.27 -16.39
CA HIS A 13 7.14 33.55 -15.13
C HIS A 13 7.44 32.07 -15.38
N GLY A 14 8.72 31.73 -15.42
CA GLY A 14 9.19 30.37 -15.67
C GLY A 14 8.94 29.44 -14.48
N TRP A 15 8.26 28.32 -14.73
CA TRP A 15 8.13 27.20 -13.79
C TRP A 15 8.95 26.02 -14.32
N GLY A 16 10.02 25.65 -13.61
CA GLY A 16 10.95 24.60 -13.99
C GLY A 16 10.51 23.18 -13.57
N GLY A 17 10.96 22.18 -14.34
CA GLY A 17 11.30 20.81 -13.95
C GLY A 17 10.16 19.85 -13.53
N GLN A 18 9.98 18.73 -14.24
CA GLN A 18 8.78 17.89 -14.16
C GLN A 18 9.10 16.44 -13.89
N ARG A 19 8.40 15.84 -12.93
CA ARG A 19 8.56 14.43 -12.55
C ARG A 19 7.21 13.91 -12.05
N ALA A 20 6.72 12.79 -12.59
CA ALA A 20 5.71 12.01 -11.90
C ALA A 20 6.36 11.52 -10.60
N VAL A 21 5.79 11.87 -9.45
CA VAL A 21 6.32 11.43 -8.17
C VAL A 21 5.48 10.22 -7.77
N PRO A 22 6.05 9.00 -7.76
CA PRO A 22 5.40 7.90 -7.07
C PRO A 22 5.38 8.24 -5.58
N ASP A 23 4.22 8.66 -5.10
CA ASP A 23 3.96 8.93 -3.68
C ASP A 23 3.30 7.66 -3.15
N GLN A 24 4.14 6.73 -2.65
CA GLN A 24 3.84 5.31 -2.44
C GLN A 24 3.72 4.48 -3.74
N VAL A 25 4.12 3.21 -3.69
CA VAL A 25 4.03 2.26 -4.84
C VAL A 25 2.58 2.07 -5.35
N ALA A 26 1.59 2.57 -4.61
CA ALA A 26 0.16 2.42 -4.88
C ALA A 26 -0.54 3.69 -5.40
N CYS A 27 0.11 4.87 -5.35
CA CYS A 27 -0.51 6.13 -5.77
C CYS A 27 0.36 6.92 -6.75
N LEU A 28 -0.31 7.51 -7.73
CA LEU A 28 0.30 8.36 -8.73
C LEU A 28 -0.15 9.82 -8.54
N ALA A 29 0.81 10.69 -8.27
CA ALA A 29 0.62 12.13 -8.32
C ALA A 29 1.03 12.68 -9.70
N PHE A 30 0.11 13.34 -10.39
CA PHE A 30 0.44 14.05 -11.63
C PHE A 30 0.95 15.46 -11.29
N ALA A 31 2.24 15.71 -11.58
CA ALA A 31 2.81 17.05 -11.51
C ALA A 31 2.71 17.74 -12.89
N ARG A 32 2.50 19.07 -12.90
CA ARG A 32 2.31 19.91 -14.11
C ARG A 32 3.38 19.63 -15.19
N ARG A 33 2.96 19.41 -16.46
CA ARG A 33 3.81 19.30 -17.66
C ARG A 33 3.44 20.33 -18.75
N PRO A 34 4.31 20.79 -19.70
CA PRO A 34 3.78 21.25 -20.97
C PRO A 34 3.43 19.99 -21.78
N SER A 35 2.31 20.00 -22.47
CA SER A 35 1.99 18.96 -23.43
C SER A 35 3.06 18.96 -24.53
N TRP A 36 3.97 17.98 -24.52
CA TRP A 36 4.83 17.74 -25.67
C TRP A 36 3.95 17.17 -26.78
N PRO A 37 4.09 17.62 -28.05
CA PRO A 37 3.29 17.11 -29.17
C PRO A 37 3.68 15.68 -29.61
N ARG A 38 4.25 14.85 -28.71
CA ARG A 38 4.68 13.48 -29.01
C ARG A 38 3.75 12.47 -28.34
N LEU A 39 3.15 11.62 -29.19
CA LEU A 39 2.38 10.39 -28.94
C LEU A 39 1.75 10.27 -27.53
N CYS A 40 0.43 10.49 -27.46
CA CYS A 40 -0.40 10.45 -26.25
C CYS A 40 -0.20 9.22 -25.35
N LEU A 41 0.29 8.10 -25.91
CA LEU A 41 0.53 6.84 -25.22
C LEU A 41 1.69 6.87 -24.21
N GLN A 42 2.68 7.75 -24.38
CA GLN A 42 3.84 7.78 -23.47
C GLN A 42 3.55 8.46 -22.13
N ASN A 43 2.38 9.09 -22.01
CA ASN A 43 1.92 9.77 -20.80
C ASN A 43 1.04 8.89 -19.91
N TYR A 44 0.78 7.64 -20.29
CA TYR A 44 0.04 6.69 -19.45
C TYR A 44 0.93 6.06 -18.38
N TYR A 45 0.42 6.04 -17.15
CA TYR A 45 1.08 5.44 -15.99
C TYR A 45 0.16 4.41 -15.32
N PRO A 46 0.72 3.43 -14.61
CA PRO A 46 -0.07 2.49 -13.84
C PRO A 46 -0.63 3.18 -12.58
N MET A 47 -1.96 3.22 -12.47
CA MET A 47 -2.66 3.49 -11.21
C MET A 47 -3.01 2.16 -10.55
N VAL A 48 -2.46 1.89 -9.37
CA VAL A 48 -2.74 0.64 -8.63
C VAL A 48 -3.92 0.81 -7.67
N GLN A 49 -3.98 1.94 -6.95
CA GLN A 49 -5.04 2.23 -5.97
C GLN A 49 -5.66 3.61 -6.18
N SER A 50 -4.83 4.62 -6.45
CA SER A 50 -5.32 5.98 -6.65
C SER A 50 -4.45 6.83 -7.56
N ALA A 51 -5.07 7.82 -8.19
CA ALA A 51 -4.41 8.88 -8.92
C ALA A 51 -5.07 10.22 -8.59
N TYR A 52 -4.34 11.33 -8.66
CA TYR A 52 -4.94 12.64 -8.43
C TYR A 52 -4.29 13.75 -9.25
N ILE A 53 -5.09 14.80 -9.47
CA ILE A 53 -4.65 16.12 -9.93
C ILE A 53 -5.01 17.16 -8.88
N GLU A 54 -4.23 18.22 -8.80
CA GLU A 54 -4.45 19.29 -7.83
C GLU A 54 -4.01 20.66 -8.34
N ASP A 55 -4.63 21.68 -7.77
CA ASP A 55 -4.17 23.05 -7.86
C ASP A 55 -3.83 23.58 -6.45
N SER A 56 -3.72 24.90 -6.28
CA SER A 56 -3.38 25.50 -4.99
C SER A 56 -4.51 25.41 -3.95
N ARG A 57 -5.73 25.02 -4.33
CA ARG A 57 -6.92 25.07 -3.48
C ARG A 57 -7.61 23.72 -3.32
N THR A 58 -7.61 22.92 -4.38
CA THR A 58 -8.45 21.75 -4.56
C THR A 58 -7.67 20.58 -5.14
N ARG A 59 -8.10 19.38 -4.78
CA ARG A 59 -7.59 18.13 -5.31
C ARG A 59 -8.75 17.25 -5.76
N LEU A 60 -8.61 16.69 -6.95
CA LEU A 60 -9.47 15.63 -7.47
C LEU A 60 -8.72 14.31 -7.35
N VAL A 61 -9.22 13.40 -6.51
CA VAL A 61 -8.66 12.07 -6.31
C VAL A 61 -9.59 11.03 -6.92
N LEU A 62 -9.03 10.19 -7.77
CA LEU A 62 -9.64 8.98 -8.27
C LEU A 62 -9.09 7.77 -7.51
N LEU A 63 -9.99 6.97 -6.93
CA LEU A 63 -9.69 5.70 -6.28
C LEU A 63 -10.25 4.56 -7.13
N SER A 64 -9.52 3.47 -7.24
CA SER A 64 -9.98 2.27 -7.96
C SER A 64 -9.71 1.01 -7.15
N GLU A 65 -10.60 0.04 -7.31
CA GLU A 65 -10.46 -1.30 -6.74
C GLU A 65 -9.39 -2.12 -7.49
N GLN A 66 -9.11 -1.77 -8.74
CA GLN A 66 -8.24 -2.53 -9.63
C GLN A 66 -7.21 -1.61 -10.29
N ALA A 67 -6.12 -2.20 -10.77
CA ALA A 67 -5.08 -1.45 -11.46
C ALA A 67 -5.55 -1.03 -12.88
N HIS A 68 -5.33 0.22 -13.24
CA HIS A 68 -5.68 0.78 -14.56
C HIS A 68 -4.53 1.62 -15.13
N GLY A 69 -4.53 1.83 -16.44
CA GLY A 69 -3.71 2.88 -17.06
C GLY A 69 -4.40 4.23 -16.88
N VAL A 70 -3.70 5.23 -16.37
CA VAL A 70 -4.21 6.59 -16.17
C VAL A 70 -3.29 7.62 -16.83
N SER A 71 -3.85 8.71 -17.30
CA SER A 71 -3.10 9.85 -17.83
C SER A 71 -3.78 11.18 -17.52
N SER A 72 -3.03 12.27 -17.68
CA SER A 72 -3.50 13.65 -17.69
C SER A 72 -2.84 14.33 -18.90
N GLN A 73 -3.59 14.47 -20.00
CA GLN A 73 -3.07 14.99 -21.28
C GLN A 73 -3.23 16.51 -21.40
N GLY A 74 -4.15 17.08 -20.64
CA GLY A 74 -4.43 18.50 -20.54
C GLY A 74 -4.58 18.95 -19.08
N ASP A 75 -4.41 20.25 -18.85
CA ASP A 75 -4.58 20.84 -17.52
C ASP A 75 -6.03 20.68 -17.05
N GLY A 76 -6.20 20.12 -15.84
CA GLY A 76 -7.52 19.87 -15.26
C GLY A 76 -8.19 18.57 -15.74
N GLU A 77 -7.52 17.78 -16.59
CA GLU A 77 -8.06 16.55 -17.16
C GLU A 77 -7.41 15.31 -16.55
N VAL A 78 -8.21 14.26 -16.34
CA VAL A 78 -7.75 12.91 -15.99
C VAL A 78 -8.51 11.91 -16.86
N GLU A 79 -7.78 11.02 -17.52
CA GLU A 79 -8.34 9.93 -18.34
C GLU A 79 -7.88 8.57 -17.82
N VAL A 80 -8.77 7.59 -17.82
CA VAL A 80 -8.50 6.22 -17.34
C VAL A 80 -8.86 5.23 -18.42
N LEU A 81 -7.91 4.37 -18.77
CA LEU A 81 -8.14 3.25 -19.67
C LEU A 81 -8.93 2.16 -18.93
N LEU A 82 -10.24 2.08 -19.20
CA LEU A 82 -11.14 1.12 -18.56
C LEU A 82 -10.99 -0.30 -19.10
N HIS A 83 -10.95 -0.43 -20.42
CA HIS A 83 -10.85 -1.70 -21.11
C HIS A 83 -10.27 -1.48 -22.51
N ARG A 84 -9.51 -2.46 -23.02
CA ARG A 84 -8.92 -2.40 -24.36
C ARG A 84 -9.12 -3.74 -25.07
N ARG A 85 -9.76 -3.67 -26.23
CA ARG A 85 -9.91 -4.80 -27.15
C ARG A 85 -9.10 -4.55 -28.42
N LEU A 86 -8.29 -5.52 -28.82
CA LEU A 86 -7.47 -5.49 -30.02
C LEU A 86 -7.95 -6.57 -31.00
N TRP A 87 -8.25 -6.18 -32.22
CA TRP A 87 -8.73 -7.10 -33.27
C TRP A 87 -7.58 -7.80 -34.02
N ASN A 88 -6.46 -7.10 -34.21
CA ASN A 88 -5.26 -7.62 -34.86
C ASN A 88 -4.18 -7.88 -33.81
N ASN A 89 -4.01 -9.15 -33.41
CA ASN A 89 -3.06 -9.57 -32.39
C ASN A 89 -2.21 -10.77 -32.81
N LEU A 90 -2.11 -11.07 -34.12
CA LEU A 90 -1.47 -12.29 -34.63
C LEU A 90 -0.01 -12.47 -34.17
N ASP A 91 0.77 -11.40 -34.08
CA ASP A 91 2.18 -11.49 -33.67
C ASP A 91 2.33 -11.57 -32.14
N LEU A 92 1.44 -10.93 -31.38
CA LEU A 92 1.49 -10.90 -29.91
C LEU A 92 0.85 -12.12 -29.26
N SER A 93 -0.15 -12.73 -29.90
CA SER A 93 -0.79 -13.97 -29.41
C SER A 93 0.16 -15.16 -29.47
N GLN A 94 1.04 -15.22 -30.47
CA GLN A 94 2.03 -16.29 -30.62
C GLN A 94 3.11 -16.23 -29.53
N ILE A 95 3.49 -15.02 -29.07
CA ILE A 95 4.57 -14.83 -28.09
C ILE A 95 4.06 -14.90 -26.65
N PHE A 96 2.90 -14.30 -26.37
CA PHE A 96 2.41 -14.13 -24.99
C PHE A 96 1.20 -15.00 -24.64
N ASN A 97 0.61 -15.74 -25.60
CA ASN A 97 -0.64 -16.50 -25.41
C ASN A 97 -1.77 -15.66 -24.74
N VAL A 98 -1.74 -14.34 -24.94
CA VAL A 98 -2.75 -13.40 -24.44
C VAL A 98 -3.51 -12.86 -25.65
N THR A 99 -4.72 -13.36 -25.85
CA THR A 99 -5.63 -12.83 -26.86
C THR A 99 -6.39 -11.65 -26.25
N LEU A 100 -5.97 -10.42 -26.55
CA LEU A 100 -6.68 -9.17 -26.17
C LEU A 100 -7.97 -8.95 -26.98
N LYS A 101 -8.66 -10.02 -27.39
CA LYS A 101 -9.92 -10.02 -28.16
C LYS A 101 -11.11 -10.42 -27.27
N ASP A 102 -11.01 -10.24 -25.96
CA ASP A 102 -12.10 -10.50 -25.04
C ASP A 102 -13.27 -9.54 -25.31
N SER A 103 -14.50 -10.06 -25.23
CA SER A 103 -15.76 -9.32 -25.35
C SER A 103 -16.56 -9.29 -24.06
N SER A 104 -15.99 -9.81 -22.97
CA SER A 104 -16.60 -9.82 -21.65
C SER A 104 -16.84 -8.39 -21.14
N ILE A 105 -17.94 -8.22 -20.41
CA ILE A 105 -18.30 -6.93 -19.81
C ILE A 105 -17.49 -6.74 -18.53
N VAL A 106 -16.67 -5.69 -18.49
CA VAL A 106 -15.94 -5.28 -17.28
C VAL A 106 -16.74 -4.19 -16.55
N ARG A 107 -16.82 -4.29 -15.22
CA ARG A 107 -17.53 -3.34 -14.35
C ARG A 107 -16.58 -2.73 -13.30
N PRO A 108 -15.69 -1.81 -13.71
CA PRO A 108 -14.75 -1.20 -12.78
C PRO A 108 -15.48 -0.28 -11.80
N VAL A 109 -15.06 -0.28 -10.54
CA VAL A 109 -15.59 0.61 -9.50
C VAL A 109 -14.57 1.70 -9.20
N PHE A 110 -15.03 2.95 -9.28
CA PHE A 110 -14.24 4.12 -8.93
C PHE A 110 -14.93 4.95 -7.86
N TRP A 111 -14.17 5.48 -6.92
CA TRP A 111 -14.62 6.52 -6.01
C TRP A 111 -13.90 7.82 -6.34
N LEU A 112 -14.66 8.92 -6.34
CA LEU A 112 -14.16 10.24 -6.66
C LEU A 112 -14.23 11.13 -5.42
N LEU A 113 -13.10 11.74 -5.05
CA LEU A 113 -13.04 12.71 -3.97
C LEU A 113 -12.62 14.06 -4.56
N LEU A 114 -13.45 15.08 -4.39
CA LEU A 114 -13.13 16.45 -4.78
C LEU A 114 -13.22 17.35 -3.55
N GLY A 115 -12.16 18.08 -3.25
CA GLY A 115 -12.16 19.02 -2.13
C GLY A 115 -10.80 19.60 -1.80
N PRO A 116 -10.67 20.31 -0.67
CA PRO A 116 -9.40 20.88 -0.23
C PRO A 116 -8.33 19.81 0.02
N LEU A 117 -7.04 20.17 -0.11
CA LEU A 117 -5.92 19.25 0.12
C LEU A 117 -5.96 18.61 1.51
N SER A 118 -6.27 19.38 2.56
CA SER A 118 -6.34 18.86 3.94
C SER A 118 -7.36 17.72 4.11
N LEU A 119 -8.52 17.83 3.48
CA LEU A 119 -9.60 16.84 3.55
C LEU A 119 -9.26 15.62 2.69
N THR A 120 -8.88 15.84 1.43
CA THR A 120 -8.58 14.76 0.48
C THR A 120 -7.36 13.95 0.90
N THR A 121 -6.32 14.58 1.46
CA THR A 121 -5.17 13.87 2.02
C THR A 121 -5.58 12.94 3.16
N ARG A 122 -6.49 13.37 4.06
CA ARG A 122 -7.01 12.51 5.12
C ARG A 122 -7.78 11.31 4.55
N LEU A 123 -8.72 11.58 3.63
CA LEU A 123 -9.65 10.55 3.18
C LEU A 123 -9.03 9.55 2.20
N ARG A 124 -8.09 9.98 1.33
CA ARG A 124 -7.55 9.12 0.26
C ARG A 124 -7.05 7.76 0.75
N PRO A 125 -6.14 7.64 1.76
CA PRO A 125 -5.68 6.33 2.21
C PRO A 125 -6.79 5.49 2.84
N GLN A 126 -7.68 6.11 3.62
CA GLN A 126 -8.78 5.43 4.32
C GLN A 126 -9.83 4.89 3.35
N SER A 127 -10.26 5.73 2.41
CA SER A 127 -11.18 5.36 1.34
C SER A 127 -10.58 4.29 0.43
N GLY A 128 -9.28 4.39 0.13
CA GLY A 128 -8.57 3.37 -0.64
C GLY A 128 -8.55 2.01 0.05
N LEU A 129 -8.34 1.97 1.37
CA LEU A 129 -8.42 0.73 2.14
C LEU A 129 -9.86 0.18 2.21
N ALA A 130 -10.85 1.04 2.41
CA ALA A 130 -12.25 0.63 2.46
C ALA A 130 -12.71 0.01 1.12
N LEU A 131 -12.18 0.52 0.00
CA LEU A 131 -12.46 -0.01 -1.33
C LEU A 131 -11.80 -1.38 -1.57
N GLN A 132 -10.57 -1.58 -1.08
CA GLN A 132 -9.80 -2.83 -1.22
C GLN A 132 -10.20 -3.92 -0.22
N HIS A 133 -10.66 -3.55 0.98
CA HIS A 133 -10.99 -4.45 2.07
C HIS A 133 -12.45 -4.32 2.47
N ARG A 134 -13.35 -4.62 1.51
CA ARG A 134 -14.79 -4.58 1.75
C ARG A 134 -15.22 -5.61 2.81
N PRO A 135 -16.28 -5.33 3.60
CA PRO A 135 -16.82 -6.29 4.54
C PRO A 135 -17.15 -7.64 3.88
N VAL A 136 -16.80 -8.74 4.53
CA VAL A 136 -17.17 -10.09 4.10
C VAL A 136 -18.59 -10.38 4.57
N VAL A 137 -19.49 -10.58 3.62
CA VAL A 137 -20.89 -10.96 3.92
C VAL A 137 -20.96 -12.48 4.02
N VAL A 138 -21.33 -13.00 5.20
CA VAL A 138 -21.57 -14.42 5.43
C VAL A 138 -23.07 -14.63 5.60
N LEU A 139 -23.65 -15.47 4.75
CA LEU A 139 -25.05 -15.85 4.81
C LEU A 139 -25.16 -17.27 5.36
N GLY A 140 -25.92 -17.44 6.44
CA GLY A 140 -26.21 -18.73 7.04
C GLY A 140 -27.69 -19.06 6.91
N ARG A 141 -28.02 -20.33 6.71
CA ARG A 141 -29.41 -20.80 6.80
C ARG A 141 -29.79 -20.84 8.27
N LEU A 142 -30.79 -20.05 8.65
CA LEU A 142 -31.37 -20.11 9.99
C LEU A 142 -32.40 -21.24 10.02
N THR A 143 -32.28 -22.15 10.99
CA THR A 143 -33.35 -23.09 11.35
C THR A 143 -34.12 -22.55 12.55
N GLU A 144 -35.36 -22.99 12.78
CA GLU A 144 -36.17 -22.50 13.92
C GLU A 144 -35.48 -22.75 15.27
N ALA A 145 -34.62 -23.77 15.36
CA ALA A 145 -33.79 -24.06 16.53
C ALA A 145 -32.61 -23.10 16.74
N ASP A 146 -32.24 -22.28 15.74
CA ASP A 146 -31.17 -21.28 15.85
C ASP A 146 -31.66 -19.94 16.45
N SER A 147 -32.97 -19.72 16.53
CA SER A 147 -33.59 -18.49 17.08
C SER A 147 -33.35 -18.31 18.59
N GLU A 148 -33.03 -19.40 19.31
CA GLU A 148 -32.73 -19.35 20.75
C GLU A 148 -31.23 -19.21 21.05
N ARG A 149 -30.35 -19.10 20.05
CA ARG A 149 -28.93 -18.84 20.34
C ARG A 149 -28.81 -17.48 21.03
N PRO A 150 -28.34 -17.41 22.29
CA PRO A 150 -28.11 -16.13 22.95
C PRO A 150 -27.15 -15.36 22.04
N ALA A 151 -27.55 -14.13 21.66
CA ALA A 151 -26.78 -13.27 20.78
C ALA A 151 -25.31 -13.40 21.14
N ALA A 152 -24.55 -14.11 20.27
CA ALA A 152 -23.20 -14.52 20.59
C ALA A 152 -22.47 -13.27 21.09
N ARG A 153 -21.99 -13.28 22.35
CA ARG A 153 -21.33 -12.14 22.98
C ARG A 153 -20.25 -11.69 22.02
N GLN A 154 -20.52 -10.67 21.21
CA GLN A 154 -19.57 -10.23 20.22
C GLN A 154 -18.42 -9.63 21.01
N PRO A 155 -17.20 -10.23 20.93
CA PRO A 155 -16.07 -9.65 21.61
C PRO A 155 -15.94 -8.21 21.12
N GLU A 156 -15.77 -7.28 22.06
CA GLU A 156 -15.67 -5.86 21.75
C GLU A 156 -14.61 -5.65 20.66
N ALA A 157 -15.01 -4.96 19.58
CA ALA A 157 -14.21 -4.81 18.38
C ALA A 157 -12.88 -4.14 18.71
N VAL A 158 -11.78 -4.71 18.21
CA VAL A 158 -10.45 -4.13 18.36
C VAL A 158 -10.32 -2.97 17.38
N THR A 159 -10.19 -1.75 17.89
CA THR A 159 -9.99 -0.55 17.08
C THR A 159 -8.52 -0.14 17.05
N LEU A 160 -7.99 0.14 15.86
CA LEU A 160 -6.68 0.75 15.68
C LEU A 160 -6.81 2.27 15.49
N PRO A 161 -5.77 3.05 15.82
CA PRO A 161 -5.72 4.47 15.50
C PRO A 161 -5.95 4.72 13.99
N PRO A 162 -6.62 5.82 13.58
CA PRO A 162 -6.98 6.06 12.18
C PRO A 162 -5.81 6.20 11.19
N SER A 163 -4.58 6.36 11.68
CA SER A 163 -3.35 6.40 10.88
C SER A 163 -2.71 5.02 10.66
N LEU A 164 -3.22 3.97 11.30
CA LEU A 164 -2.67 2.62 11.25
C LEU A 164 -3.64 1.63 10.62
N HIS A 165 -3.09 0.71 9.85
CA HIS A 165 -3.81 -0.39 9.22
C HIS A 165 -3.14 -1.74 9.52
N LEU A 166 -3.96 -2.75 9.79
CA LEU A 166 -3.52 -4.12 9.95
C LEU A 166 -3.32 -4.77 8.56
N GLN A 167 -2.09 -4.76 8.07
CA GLN A 167 -1.76 -5.28 6.74
C GLN A 167 -1.67 -6.81 6.71
N THR A 168 -1.23 -7.44 7.81
CA THR A 168 -1.11 -8.90 7.86
C THR A 168 -1.29 -9.39 9.30
N LEU A 169 -2.13 -10.41 9.45
CA LEU A 169 -2.25 -11.23 10.65
C LEU A 169 -2.23 -12.69 10.23
N SER A 170 -1.18 -13.43 10.58
CA SER A 170 -1.05 -14.83 10.17
C SER A 170 -0.25 -15.66 11.16
N ILE A 171 -0.43 -16.98 11.12
CA ILE A 171 0.38 -17.91 11.90
C ILE A 171 1.63 -18.24 11.06
N PRO A 172 2.86 -18.04 11.56
CA PRO A 172 4.07 -18.39 10.81
C PRO A 172 4.26 -19.91 10.78
N GLY A 173 5.00 -20.41 9.79
CA GLY A 173 5.30 -21.83 9.67
C GLY A 173 4.42 -22.61 8.70
N TRP A 174 3.43 -22.01 8.03
CA TRP A 174 2.69 -22.69 6.95
C TRP A 174 3.53 -22.87 5.67
N THR A 175 4.23 -21.82 5.26
CA THR A 175 4.99 -21.78 4.00
C THR A 175 6.49 -21.52 4.19
N TYR A 176 6.90 -20.94 5.32
CA TYR A 176 8.30 -20.61 5.60
C TYR A 176 8.65 -20.78 7.09
N SER A 177 9.93 -21.00 7.39
CA SER A 177 10.42 -21.05 8.78
C SER A 177 10.70 -19.63 9.28
N SER A 178 10.35 -19.36 10.54
CA SER A 178 10.71 -18.11 11.22
C SER A 178 12.22 -17.97 11.46
N ASN A 179 13.02 -19.02 11.20
CA ASN A 179 14.48 -18.98 11.23
C ASN A 179 15.02 -19.02 9.80
N HIS A 180 15.65 -17.92 9.37
CA HIS A 180 16.16 -17.77 8.01
C HIS A 180 17.21 -18.83 7.62
N THR A 181 18.19 -19.12 8.48
CA THR A 181 19.23 -20.12 8.17
C THR A 181 18.62 -21.49 7.95
N GLN A 182 17.69 -21.87 8.82
CA GLN A 182 16.95 -23.12 8.68
C GLN A 182 16.08 -23.13 7.41
N HIS A 183 15.49 -21.97 7.06
CA HIS A 183 14.70 -21.82 5.84
C HIS A 183 15.56 -22.03 4.58
N LEU A 184 16.74 -21.39 4.49
CA LEU A 184 17.65 -21.57 3.36
C LEU A 184 18.17 -23.00 3.25
N GLN A 185 18.57 -23.62 4.37
CA GLN A 185 19.00 -25.01 4.38
C GLN A 185 17.93 -25.97 3.88
N LYS A 186 16.64 -25.69 4.17
CA LYS A 186 15.51 -26.49 3.65
C LYS A 186 15.34 -26.31 2.14
N LEU A 187 15.45 -25.08 1.63
CA LEU A 187 15.37 -24.80 0.20
C LEU A 187 16.50 -25.48 -0.57
N GLN A 188 17.73 -25.41 -0.06
CA GLN A 188 18.92 -26.01 -0.69
C GLN A 188 18.86 -27.54 -0.74
N LYS A 189 18.21 -28.18 0.25
CA LYS A 189 18.11 -29.65 0.33
C LYS A 189 17.01 -30.23 -0.56
N GLY A 190 16.25 -29.43 -1.31
CA GLY A 190 15.21 -29.92 -2.23
C GLY A 190 14.03 -30.65 -1.58
N PHE A 191 13.99 -30.73 -0.24
CA PHE A 191 12.89 -31.33 0.51
C PHE A 191 11.97 -30.23 1.04
N PRO A 192 10.84 -29.92 0.38
CA PRO A 192 9.78 -29.12 0.97
C PRO A 192 9.04 -30.00 1.99
N ARG A 193 9.70 -30.42 3.08
CA ARG A 193 8.95 -30.87 4.25
C ARG A 193 8.10 -29.68 4.67
N LYS A 194 6.77 -29.80 4.53
CA LYS A 194 5.78 -28.78 4.91
C LYS A 194 6.22 -28.20 6.24
N ALA A 195 6.48 -26.89 6.27
CA ALA A 195 6.84 -26.25 7.52
C ALA A 195 5.70 -26.54 8.52
N LYS A 196 6.06 -26.87 9.77
CA LYS A 196 5.06 -27.13 10.81
C LYS A 196 4.62 -25.76 11.34
N PRO A 197 3.33 -25.41 11.29
CA PRO A 197 2.85 -24.15 11.82
C PRO A 197 3.13 -24.09 13.32
N ASP A 198 3.67 -22.97 13.78
CA ASP A 198 3.85 -22.69 15.21
C ASP A 198 2.61 -21.94 15.69
N LEU A 199 1.62 -22.68 16.19
CA LEU A 199 0.34 -22.12 16.67
C LEU A 199 0.52 -21.20 17.88
N HIS A 200 1.65 -21.30 18.57
CA HIS A 200 2.01 -20.38 19.63
C HIS A 200 2.60 -19.09 19.08
N ARG A 201 2.65 -18.89 17.76
CA ARG A 201 3.14 -17.65 17.18
C ARG A 201 2.17 -17.00 16.23
N VAL A 202 2.25 -15.68 16.18
CA VAL A 202 1.52 -14.85 15.22
C VAL A 202 2.48 -13.84 14.63
N LEU A 203 2.39 -13.66 13.32
CA LEU A 203 2.98 -12.56 12.57
C LEU A 203 1.94 -11.45 12.45
N LEU A 204 2.33 -10.26 12.88
CA LEU A 204 1.56 -9.03 12.80
C LEU A 204 2.33 -8.02 11.95
N ARG A 205 1.67 -7.41 10.96
CA ARG A 205 2.19 -6.24 10.24
C ARG A 205 1.25 -5.07 10.38
N LEU A 206 1.77 -3.98 10.96
CA LEU A 206 1.08 -2.71 11.06
C LEU A 206 1.68 -1.74 10.06
N HIS A 207 0.81 -1.09 9.29
CA HIS A 207 1.15 -0.12 8.27
C HIS A 207 0.66 1.27 8.70
N HIS A 208 1.56 2.26 8.68
CA HIS A 208 1.22 3.67 8.86
C HIS A 208 0.84 4.29 7.53
N LEU A 209 -0.41 4.76 7.43
CA LEU A 209 -1.05 5.12 6.17
C LEU A 209 -0.55 6.42 5.56
N TYR A 210 -0.07 7.33 6.41
CA TYR A 210 0.33 8.67 6.00
C TYR A 210 1.84 8.81 5.99
N GLU A 211 2.35 9.50 4.97
CA GLU A 211 3.76 9.87 4.86
C GLU A 211 4.12 11.04 5.77
N VAL A 212 5.42 11.26 5.95
CA VAL A 212 5.93 12.40 6.72
C VAL A 212 5.50 13.70 6.06
N ARG A 213 4.81 14.56 6.82
CA ARG A 213 4.24 15.85 6.36
C ARG A 213 3.03 15.76 5.41
N GLU A 214 2.44 14.59 5.22
CA GLU A 214 1.22 14.47 4.42
C GLU A 214 0.02 15.16 5.13
N HIS A 215 -0.18 14.90 6.42
CA HIS A 215 -1.26 15.48 7.23
C HIS A 215 -0.75 15.89 8.63
N GLN A 216 -1.12 17.08 9.09
CA GLN A 216 -0.59 17.69 10.32
C GLN A 216 -0.68 16.79 11.57
N VAL A 217 -1.80 16.08 11.73
CA VAL A 217 -2.09 15.23 12.90
C VAL A 217 -1.86 13.74 12.63
N LEU A 218 -2.14 13.27 11.41
CA LEU A 218 -2.22 11.83 11.10
C LEU A 218 -0.89 11.27 10.62
N SER A 219 0.05 12.13 10.23
CA SER A 219 1.43 11.77 9.92
C SER A 219 2.33 11.68 11.16
N GLN A 220 1.81 11.97 12.35
CA GLN A 220 2.59 11.93 13.58
C GLN A 220 2.82 10.50 14.07
N PRO A 221 3.91 10.23 14.82
CA PRO A 221 4.12 8.92 15.43
C PRO A 221 2.97 8.51 16.34
N VAL A 222 2.59 7.23 16.29
CA VAL A 222 1.50 6.66 17.09
C VAL A 222 1.99 5.43 17.87
N THR A 223 1.55 5.31 19.11
CA THR A 223 1.80 4.14 19.96
C THR A 223 0.55 3.27 20.06
N VAL A 224 0.72 1.95 20.00
CA VAL A 224 -0.37 0.97 20.07
C VAL A 224 -0.12 -0.01 21.19
N ASP A 225 -1.12 -0.27 22.01
CA ASP A 225 -1.07 -1.37 22.99
C ASP A 225 -1.40 -2.71 22.32
N LEU A 226 -0.36 -3.51 22.10
CA LEU A 226 -0.48 -4.85 21.51
C LEU A 226 -1.17 -5.85 22.43
N LYS A 227 -1.23 -5.60 23.75
CA LYS A 227 -1.99 -6.45 24.67
C LYS A 227 -3.48 -6.31 24.39
N ALA A 228 -3.96 -5.07 24.29
CA ALA A 228 -5.34 -4.78 23.91
C ALA A 228 -5.68 -5.28 22.50
N VAL A 229 -4.81 -5.01 21.51
CA VAL A 229 -5.08 -5.39 20.10
C VAL A 229 -5.22 -6.90 19.91
N LEU A 230 -4.45 -7.70 20.64
CA LEU A 230 -4.38 -9.14 20.45
C LEU A 230 -5.07 -9.92 21.58
N ARG A 231 -5.89 -9.25 22.41
CA ARG A 231 -6.59 -9.88 23.55
C ARG A 231 -7.43 -11.09 23.14
N GLY A 232 -8.05 -11.03 21.96
CA GLY A 232 -8.89 -12.12 21.43
C GLY A 232 -8.11 -13.35 20.95
N LEU A 233 -6.79 -13.25 20.81
CA LEU A 233 -5.94 -14.36 20.36
C LEU A 233 -5.20 -15.04 21.53
N GLY A 234 -5.28 -14.50 22.74
CA GLY A 234 -4.64 -15.05 23.95
C GLY A 234 -3.59 -14.14 24.60
N THR A 235 -2.94 -14.64 25.65
CA THR A 235 -2.06 -13.85 26.52
C THR A 235 -0.72 -13.52 25.85
N LEU A 236 -0.25 -12.28 26.02
CA LEU A 236 1.02 -11.80 25.44
C LEU A 236 2.19 -12.16 26.32
N VAL A 237 3.06 -13.05 25.82
CA VAL A 237 4.28 -13.45 26.52
C VAL A 237 5.49 -12.65 26.03
N ALA A 238 5.67 -12.53 24.72
CA ALA A 238 6.84 -11.87 24.13
C ALA A 238 6.55 -11.28 22.75
N VAL A 239 7.20 -10.15 22.44
CA VAL A 239 7.17 -9.49 21.14
C VAL A 239 8.59 -9.45 20.58
N GLU A 240 8.75 -9.82 19.31
CA GLU A 240 10.02 -9.75 18.60
C GLU A 240 9.83 -9.00 17.28
N GLU A 241 10.60 -7.94 17.07
CA GLU A 241 10.61 -7.23 15.79
C GLU A 241 11.42 -8.02 14.76
N ARG A 242 10.83 -8.20 13.56
CA ARG A 242 11.40 -9.03 12.50
C ARG A 242 11.48 -8.27 11.17
N SER A 243 12.22 -8.82 10.21
CA SER A 243 12.25 -8.33 8.84
C SER A 243 10.85 -8.29 8.22
N LEU A 244 10.69 -7.56 7.12
CA LEU A 244 9.41 -7.52 6.40
C LEU A 244 8.87 -8.92 6.07
N THR A 245 9.75 -9.84 5.68
CA THR A 245 9.41 -11.26 5.40
C THR A 245 9.16 -12.13 6.64
N GLY A 246 9.41 -11.62 7.86
CA GLY A 246 9.22 -12.35 9.11
C GLY A 246 10.29 -13.42 9.42
N THR A 247 11.33 -13.55 8.59
CA THR A 247 12.35 -14.62 8.70
C THR A 247 13.57 -14.22 9.52
N TRP A 248 13.96 -12.94 9.50
CA TRP A 248 15.10 -12.42 10.24
C TRP A 248 14.66 -11.63 11.46
N SER A 249 15.46 -11.66 12.53
CA SER A 249 15.31 -10.72 13.64
C SER A 249 15.85 -9.34 13.22
N VAL A 250 15.22 -8.24 13.60
CA VAL A 250 15.71 -6.89 13.25
C VAL A 250 17.13 -6.65 13.75
N ASN A 251 17.48 -7.22 14.91
CA ASN A 251 18.82 -7.10 15.51
C ASN A 251 19.93 -7.72 14.64
N SER A 252 19.58 -8.63 13.73
CA SER A 252 20.53 -9.28 12.82
C SER A 252 20.69 -8.56 11.48
N LEU A 253 19.83 -7.58 11.18
CA LEU A 253 19.84 -6.87 9.90
C LEU A 253 20.99 -5.85 9.85
N ARG A 254 21.82 -5.95 8.80
CA ARG A 254 22.91 -5.00 8.54
C ARG A 254 22.64 -4.23 7.25
N ARG A 255 22.55 -2.90 7.33
CA ARG A 255 22.38 -2.03 6.16
C ARG A 255 23.74 -1.70 5.54
N TRP A 256 23.85 -1.88 4.24
CA TRP A 256 25.04 -1.49 3.47
C TRP A 256 25.18 0.04 3.46
N ARG A 257 26.42 0.53 3.50
CA ARG A 257 26.73 1.97 3.44
C ARG A 257 27.32 2.30 2.08
N TRP A 258 26.55 3.04 1.29
CA TRP A 258 26.95 3.47 -0.05
C TRP A 258 27.52 4.89 -0.02
N ARG A 259 28.56 5.16 -0.81
CA ARG A 259 29.03 6.52 -1.07
C ARG A 259 28.14 7.14 -2.13
N THR A 260 27.45 8.23 -1.79
CA THR A 260 26.62 9.00 -2.72
C THR A 260 27.30 10.32 -3.07
N ARG A 261 27.06 10.83 -4.29
CA ARG A 261 27.79 11.99 -4.86
C ARG A 261 27.55 13.32 -4.11
N ASN A 262 26.53 13.42 -3.25
CA ASN A 262 26.10 14.67 -2.59
C ASN A 262 26.65 14.84 -1.15
N LYS A 263 27.96 14.61 -0.94
CA LYS A 263 28.65 15.02 0.30
C LYS A 263 29.67 16.13 0.04
N GLY A 264 29.23 17.20 -0.62
CA GLY A 264 30.10 18.35 -0.89
C GLY A 264 29.28 19.59 -1.20
N LEU A 265 28.87 20.30 -0.16
CA LEU A 265 28.65 21.75 -0.10
C LEU A 265 28.20 22.05 1.34
N GLY A 266 29.18 22.26 2.21
CA GLY A 266 28.94 22.80 3.53
C GLY A 266 28.74 24.31 3.44
N ALA A 267 27.68 24.80 4.08
CA ALA A 267 27.68 26.10 4.74
C ALA A 267 27.12 25.89 6.17
N PRO A 268 27.62 26.65 7.16
CA PRO A 268 27.67 26.22 8.55
C PRO A 268 26.42 26.63 9.34
N GLY A 269 26.09 25.84 10.38
CA GLY A 269 25.22 26.28 11.47
C GLY A 269 23.71 26.19 11.21
N LEU A 270 23.16 24.98 11.18
CA LEU A 270 21.88 24.64 11.80
C LEU A 270 21.89 23.13 11.97
N GLY A 271 21.82 22.69 13.24
CA GLY A 271 22.13 21.35 13.67
C GLY A 271 21.54 20.28 12.74
N ALA A 272 22.41 19.38 12.28
CA ALA A 272 22.00 18.11 11.73
C ALA A 272 21.14 17.43 12.79
N ALA A 273 19.82 17.61 12.72
CA ALA A 273 18.89 16.80 13.44
C ALA A 273 19.20 15.37 13.00
N ARG A 274 19.86 14.63 13.90
CA ARG A 274 19.97 13.18 13.80
C ARG A 274 18.57 12.69 13.47
N LEU A 275 18.35 12.21 12.24
CA LEU A 275 17.25 11.30 12.01
C LEU A 275 17.45 10.18 13.04
N PRO A 276 16.48 9.95 13.95
CA PRO A 276 16.65 8.96 15.00
C PRO A 276 17.01 7.61 14.36
N ARG A 277 17.82 6.81 15.07
CA ARG A 277 18.23 5.44 14.65
C ARG A 277 17.05 4.51 14.38
N THR A 278 15.84 4.97 14.71
CA THR A 278 14.53 4.43 14.38
C THR A 278 13.81 5.42 13.46
N ALA A 279 14.18 5.48 12.18
CA ALA A 279 13.21 5.95 11.19
C ALA A 279 12.19 4.80 11.07
N PRO A 280 10.94 4.96 11.53
CA PRO A 280 9.96 3.92 11.30
C PRO A 280 9.81 3.83 9.78
N SER A 281 10.24 2.72 9.19
CA SER A 281 9.63 2.29 7.95
C SER A 281 8.14 2.26 8.22
N GLY A 282 7.33 2.83 7.32
CA GLY A 282 5.86 2.89 7.47
C GLY A 282 5.19 1.52 7.60
N CYS A 283 5.94 0.42 7.58
CA CYS A 283 5.50 -0.91 7.96
C CYS A 283 6.43 -1.46 9.05
N VAL A 284 5.83 -1.92 10.16
CA VAL A 284 6.53 -2.64 11.23
C VAL A 284 6.05 -4.09 11.24
N THR A 285 6.98 -5.03 11.13
CA THR A 285 6.68 -6.46 11.19
C THR A 285 7.10 -7.01 12.55
N LEU A 286 6.13 -7.54 13.27
CA LEU A 286 6.31 -8.14 14.59
C LEU A 286 5.96 -9.63 14.52
N SER A 287 6.78 -10.47 15.15
CA SER A 287 6.45 -11.88 15.42
C SER A 287 6.33 -12.06 16.92
N ARG A 288 5.32 -12.81 17.34
CA ARG A 288 4.95 -12.95 18.76
C ARG A 288 4.93 -14.41 19.18
N ARG A 289 5.12 -14.68 20.47
CA ARG A 289 4.67 -15.91 21.13
C ARG A 289 3.41 -15.69 22.00
N LEU A 290 2.45 -16.61 21.90
CA LEU A 290 1.20 -16.69 22.63
C LEU A 290 1.26 -17.86 23.62
N ALA A 291 0.83 -17.61 24.86
CA ALA A 291 0.42 -18.68 25.76
C ALA A 291 -1.05 -18.98 25.44
N LEU A 292 -1.33 -20.19 24.94
CA LEU A 292 -2.69 -20.67 24.77
C LEU A 292 -3.16 -21.19 26.14
N SER A 293 -4.32 -20.74 26.62
CA SER A 293 -5.00 -21.40 27.73
C SER A 293 -5.57 -22.73 27.22
N ASP A 294 -5.38 -23.82 27.95
CA ASP A 294 -5.82 -25.19 27.62
C ASP A 294 -7.37 -25.36 27.67
N SER A 295 -8.11 -24.53 26.94
CA SER A 295 -9.46 -24.87 26.49
C SER A 295 -9.37 -25.22 25.01
N ALA A 296 -8.92 -26.44 24.75
CA ALA A 296 -9.05 -27.09 23.47
C ALA A 296 -10.55 -27.34 23.17
N ALA A 297 -11.23 -26.35 22.60
CA ALA A 297 -12.39 -26.62 21.77
C ALA A 297 -11.84 -26.97 20.38
N ALA A 298 -11.79 -28.26 20.08
CA ALA A 298 -11.43 -28.79 18.78
C ALA A 298 -12.35 -28.19 17.71
N LEU A 299 -11.85 -27.21 16.95
CA LEU A 299 -12.42 -26.85 15.66
C LEU A 299 -12.01 -27.94 14.66
N SER A 300 -12.76 -29.04 14.67
CA SER A 300 -12.85 -29.91 13.51
C SER A 300 -13.55 -29.14 12.39
N LEU A 301 -12.80 -28.75 11.37
CA LEU A 301 -13.37 -28.37 10.08
C LEU A 301 -13.42 -29.61 9.18
N PRO A 302 -14.46 -29.76 8.34
CA PRO A 302 -14.69 -30.93 7.50
C PRO A 302 -13.59 -31.17 6.46
#